data_AF-A0A7S1H9F4-F1
#
_entry.id   AF-A0A7S1H9F4-F1
#
_cell.length_a   1.000
_cell.length_b   1.000
_cell.length_c   1.000
_cell.angle_alpha   90.00
_cell.angle_beta   90.00
_cell.angle_gamma   90.00
#
_symmetry.space_group_name_H-M   'P 1'
#
loop_
_entity.id
_entity.type
_entity.pdbx_description
1 polymer ?
#
loop_
_entity_poly.entity_id
_entity_poly.type
_entity_poly.pdbx_seq_one_letter_code
_entity_poly.pdbx_strand_id
1 'polypeptide(L)'
;MMTLSQPQRTALAWVAVAIVSALLLWLLAPVLAPFITAAVLAYALAPAVQALVRRRLPRTVAVLLVELLFGLALMALLLLVLPILNREIPALREQIPALAKLANDKLSPWLNQHGVHLQLDTASIKAFVLKYLDANLEDWLATVLSSARIGGSFLLAFVGNAVLLPVVLFYLLHDWPGLMARAWALVPPAARLHVGGFLTECDTMLGQYLRGQLLVMLALAAYY
;
A
#
# COMPACT_ATOMS: atom_id res chain seq x y z
N MET A 1 -48.99 4.41 23.20
CA MET A 1 -47.54 4.67 23.25
C MET A 1 -46.84 3.32 23.41
N MET A 2 -46.22 2.79 22.36
CA MET A 2 -45.52 1.50 22.44
C MET A 2 -44.23 1.66 23.25
N THR A 3 -44.21 1.13 24.48
CA THR A 3 -43.04 1.12 25.35
C THR A 3 -42.06 0.06 24.86
N LEU A 4 -40.92 0.49 24.30
CA LEU A 4 -39.83 -0.37 23.87
C LEU A 4 -39.30 -1.21 25.04
N SER A 5 -39.08 -2.51 24.83
CA SER A 5 -38.55 -3.40 25.87
C SER A 5 -37.07 -3.10 26.17
N GLN A 6 -36.59 -3.39 27.38
CA GLN A 6 -35.19 -3.16 27.79
C GLN A 6 -34.12 -3.65 26.77
N PRO A 7 -34.22 -4.88 26.21
CA PRO A 7 -33.26 -5.36 25.21
C PRO A 7 -33.36 -4.62 23.86
N GLN A 8 -34.54 -4.08 23.50
CA GLN A 8 -34.69 -3.27 22.28
C GLN A 8 -34.01 -1.91 22.43
N ARG A 9 -34.04 -1.30 23.62
CA ARG A 9 -33.39 -0.01 23.89
C ARG A 9 -31.86 -0.13 23.89
N THR A 10 -31.32 -1.21 24.44
CA THR A 10 -29.86 -1.46 24.40
C THR A 10 -29.41 -1.78 22.98
N ALA A 11 -30.16 -2.58 22.22
CA ALA A 11 -29.89 -2.85 20.81
C ALA A 11 -29.90 -1.56 19.97
N LEU A 12 -30.92 -0.71 20.12
CA LEU A 12 -30.99 0.60 19.45
C LEU A 12 -29.83 1.51 19.84
N ALA A 13 -29.41 1.52 21.11
CA ALA A 13 -28.25 2.29 21.55
C ALA A 13 -26.95 1.79 20.91
N TRP A 14 -26.72 0.48 20.86
CA TRP A 14 -25.54 -0.11 20.19
C TRP A 14 -25.53 0.15 18.68
N VAL A 15 -26.69 0.08 18.03
CA VAL A 15 -26.84 0.42 16.60
C VAL A 15 -26.56 1.91 16.37
N ALA A 16 -27.09 2.80 17.22
CA ALA A 16 -26.81 4.23 17.12
C ALA A 16 -25.33 4.54 17.32
N VAL A 17 -24.68 3.90 18.31
CA VAL A 17 -23.23 4.01 18.52
C VAL A 17 -22.47 3.50 17.30
N ALA A 18 -22.82 2.34 16.76
CA ALA A 18 -22.17 1.79 15.57
C ALA A 18 -22.30 2.70 14.34
N ILE A 19 -23.48 3.28 14.10
CA ILE A 19 -23.72 4.23 13.00
C ILE A 19 -22.89 5.50 13.21
N VAL A 20 -22.90 6.09 14.42
CA VAL A 20 -22.12 7.29 14.72
C VAL A 20 -20.64 7.00 14.57
N SER A 21 -20.14 5.88 15.09
CA SER A 21 -18.74 5.46 14.92
C SER A 21 -18.37 5.25 13.46
N ALA A 22 -19.22 4.57 12.67
CA ALA A 22 -18.99 4.36 11.24
C ALA A 22 -18.97 5.69 10.45
N LEU A 23 -19.88 6.60 10.77
CA LEU A 23 -19.92 7.94 10.17
C LEU A 23 -18.67 8.75 10.53
N LEU A 24 -18.24 8.69 11.78
CA LEU A 24 -17.03 9.36 12.26
C LEU A 24 -15.79 8.79 11.59
N LEU A 25 -15.68 7.46 11.49
CA LEU A 25 -14.59 6.78 10.79
C LEU A 25 -14.57 7.14 9.31
N TRP A 26 -15.72 7.22 8.66
CA TRP A 26 -15.81 7.62 7.26
C TRP A 26 -15.37 9.07 7.05
N LEU A 27 -15.74 9.97 7.97
CA LEU A 27 -15.35 11.38 7.92
C LEU A 27 -13.85 11.59 8.21
N LEU A 28 -13.29 10.82 9.14
CA LEU A 28 -11.88 10.90 9.52
C LEU A 28 -10.98 9.97 8.71
N ALA A 29 -11.52 9.10 7.84
CA ALA A 29 -10.73 8.15 7.06
C ALA A 29 -9.55 8.79 6.30
N PRO A 30 -9.70 9.96 5.63
CA PRO A 30 -8.58 10.62 4.96
C PRO A 30 -7.48 11.08 5.91
N VAL A 31 -7.85 11.47 7.14
CA VAL A 31 -6.90 11.89 8.18
C VAL A 31 -6.25 10.69 8.85
N LEU A 32 -6.97 9.57 9.00
CA LEU A 32 -6.46 8.31 9.57
C LEU A 32 -5.51 7.58 8.64
N ALA A 33 -5.68 7.71 7.32
CA ALA A 33 -4.85 7.06 6.31
C ALA A 33 -3.33 7.18 6.58
N PRO A 34 -2.74 8.38 6.74
CA PRO A 34 -1.30 8.51 7.04
C PRO A 34 -0.89 7.86 8.37
N PHE A 35 -1.76 7.84 9.39
CA PHE A 35 -1.46 7.18 10.66
C PHE A 35 -1.45 5.67 10.53
N ILE A 36 -2.41 5.10 9.81
CA ILE A 36 -2.46 3.66 9.54
C ILE A 36 -1.24 3.25 8.72
N THR A 37 -0.93 3.99 7.65
CA THR A 37 0.26 3.74 6.83
C THR A 37 1.55 3.82 7.68
N ALA A 38 1.70 4.87 8.49
CA ALA A 38 2.85 4.99 9.39
C ALA A 38 2.90 3.85 10.42
N ALA A 39 1.77 3.37 10.93
CA ALA A 39 1.75 2.26 11.87
C ALA A 39 2.18 0.93 11.24
N VAL A 40 1.74 0.65 10.01
CA VAL A 40 2.17 -0.52 9.25
C VAL A 40 3.68 -0.42 8.95
N LEU A 41 4.15 0.74 8.51
CA LEU A 41 5.58 0.96 8.28
C LEU A 41 6.40 0.87 9.57
N ALA A 42 5.89 1.40 10.68
CA ALA A 42 6.55 1.32 11.98
C ALA A 42 6.69 -0.13 12.45
N TYR A 43 5.65 -0.96 12.25
CA TYR A 43 5.72 -2.39 12.51
C TYR A 43 6.85 -3.05 11.71
N ALA A 44 6.92 -2.76 10.40
CA ALA A 44 7.93 -3.33 9.51
C ALA A 44 9.36 -2.85 9.82
N LEU A 45 9.53 -1.59 10.22
CA LEU A 45 10.83 -0.96 10.46
C LEU A 45 11.32 -1.09 11.91
N ALA A 46 10.44 -1.42 12.86
CA ALA A 46 10.79 -1.57 14.27
C ALA A 46 11.93 -2.58 14.54
N PRO A 47 12.00 -3.76 13.87
CA PRO A 47 13.12 -4.68 14.03
C PRO A 47 14.48 -4.06 13.65
N ALA A 48 14.51 -3.22 12.61
CA ALA A 48 15.72 -2.52 12.18
C ALA A 48 16.17 -1.53 13.26
N VAL A 49 15.25 -0.73 13.81
CA VAL A 49 15.58 0.19 14.93
C VAL A 49 16.10 -0.58 16.14
N GLN A 50 15.45 -1.69 16.51
CA GLN A 50 15.91 -2.53 17.62
C GLN A 50 17.31 -3.12 17.36
N ALA A 51 17.64 -3.49 16.11
CA ALA A 51 18.97 -3.93 15.75
C ALA A 51 20.03 -2.84 15.94
N LEU A 52 19.73 -1.58 15.59
CA LEU A 52 20.62 -0.44 15.82
C LEU A 52 20.75 -0.10 17.31
N VAL A 53 19.65 -0.09 18.07
CA VAL A 53 19.65 0.16 19.52
C VAL A 53 20.50 -0.89 20.26
N ARG A 54 20.42 -2.17 19.85
CA ARG A 54 21.27 -3.25 20.40
C ARG A 54 22.76 -3.02 20.18
N ARG A 55 23.15 -2.21 19.18
CA ARG A 55 24.53 -1.79 18.93
C ARG A 55 24.95 -0.55 19.74
N ARG A 56 24.23 -0.22 20.81
CA ARG A 56 24.46 0.93 21.72
C ARG A 56 24.19 2.30 21.10
N LEU A 57 23.43 2.39 20.00
CA LEU A 57 22.97 3.67 19.48
C LEU A 57 21.79 4.20 20.32
N PRO A 58 21.75 5.52 20.64
CA PRO A 58 20.60 6.11 21.28
C PRO A 58 19.38 5.99 20.36
N ARG A 59 18.22 5.69 20.93
CA ARG A 59 17.02 5.33 20.19
C ARG A 59 16.61 6.38 19.16
N THR A 60 16.72 7.65 19.50
CA THR A 60 16.44 8.77 18.58
C THR A 60 17.29 8.71 17.31
N VAL A 61 18.60 8.45 17.44
CA VAL A 61 19.51 8.33 16.30
C VAL A 61 19.22 7.07 15.50
N ALA A 62 18.90 5.96 16.16
CA ALA A 62 18.51 4.73 15.49
C ALA A 62 17.24 4.90 14.64
N VAL A 63 16.22 5.61 15.16
CA VAL A 63 14.99 5.94 14.43
C VAL A 63 15.30 6.83 13.23
N LEU A 64 16.01 7.95 13.43
CA LEU A 64 16.36 8.87 12.33
C LEU A 64 17.16 8.17 11.22
N LEU A 65 18.12 7.33 11.58
CA LEU A 65 18.92 6.58 10.61
C LEU A 65 18.07 5.59 9.81
N VAL A 66 17.20 4.83 10.47
CA VAL A 66 16.32 3.86 9.79
C VAL A 66 15.32 4.56 8.89
N GLU A 67 14.71 5.65 9.36
CA GLU A 67 13.77 6.45 8.59
C GLU A 67 14.44 7.09 7.37
N LEU A 68 15.63 7.68 7.55
CA LEU A 68 16.41 8.26 6.45
C LEU A 68 16.82 7.19 5.43
N LEU A 69 17.35 6.05 5.89
CA LEU A 69 17.75 4.95 5.01
C LEU A 69 16.56 4.38 4.24
N PHE A 70 15.41 4.24 4.90
CA PHE A 70 14.16 3.82 4.27
C PHE A 70 13.71 4.82 3.21
N GLY A 71 13.72 6.13 3.53
CA GLY A 71 13.39 7.18 2.56
C GLY A 71 14.33 7.20 1.36
N LEU A 72 15.64 7.02 1.57
CA LEU A 72 16.63 6.92 0.50
C LEU A 72 16.43 5.66 -0.35
N ALA A 73 16.15 4.52 0.26
CA ALA A 73 15.88 3.27 -0.45
C ALA A 73 14.61 3.39 -1.30
N LEU A 74 13.56 4.01 -0.78
CA LEU A 74 12.32 4.28 -1.51
C LEU A 74 12.57 5.24 -2.68
N MET A 75 13.35 6.30 -2.47
CA MET A 75 13.74 7.23 -3.53
C MET A 75 14.56 6.54 -4.62
N ALA A 76 15.54 5.72 -4.24
CA ALA A 76 16.34 4.96 -5.20
C ALA A 76 15.49 3.96 -6.00
N LEU A 77 14.54 3.28 -5.34
CA LEU A 77 13.58 2.40 -5.99
C LEU A 77 12.72 3.18 -7.00
N LEU A 78 12.21 4.35 -6.63
CA LEU A 78 11.44 5.21 -7.54
C LEU A 78 12.30 5.65 -8.74
N LEU A 79 13.53 6.07 -8.51
CA LEU A 79 14.46 6.45 -9.58
C LEU A 79 14.82 5.30 -10.53
N LEU A 80 14.71 4.04 -10.08
CA LEU A 80 14.93 2.86 -10.91
C LEU A 80 13.66 2.41 -11.63
N VAL A 81 12.51 2.46 -10.96
CA VAL A 81 11.22 2.03 -11.51
C VAL A 81 10.68 3.04 -12.53
N LEU A 82 10.81 4.35 -12.26
CA LEU A 82 10.35 5.41 -13.17
C LEU A 82 10.91 5.30 -14.60
N PRO A 83 12.23 5.15 -14.84
CA PRO A 83 12.76 5.02 -16.20
C PRO A 83 12.33 3.71 -16.87
N ILE A 84 12.14 2.63 -16.11
CA ILE A 84 11.60 1.37 -16.65
C ILE A 84 10.17 1.61 -17.13
N LEU A 85 9.31 2.21 -16.30
CA LEU A 85 7.94 2.54 -16.70
C LEU A 85 7.91 3.48 -17.91
N ASN A 86 8.81 4.45 -17.99
CA ASN A 86 8.90 5.36 -19.13
C ASN A 86 9.30 4.66 -20.44
N ARG A 87 9.93 3.49 -20.39
CA ARG A 87 10.26 2.68 -21.57
C ARG A 87 9.17 1.65 -21.88
N GLU A 88 8.67 0.98 -20.85
CA GLU A 88 7.72 -0.13 -20.99
C GLU A 88 6.31 0.34 -21.32
N ILE A 89 5.82 1.44 -20.76
CA ILE A 89 4.45 1.92 -21.02
C ILE A 89 4.27 2.32 -22.50
N PRO A 90 5.18 3.08 -23.15
CA PRO A 90 5.10 3.33 -24.58
C PRO A 90 5.17 2.05 -25.43
N ALA A 91 6.05 1.11 -25.07
CA ALA A 91 6.16 -0.17 -25.76
C ALA A 91 4.84 -0.97 -25.68
N LEU A 92 4.18 -0.98 -24.52
CA LEU A 92 2.85 -1.58 -24.34
C LEU A 92 1.78 -0.86 -25.17
N ARG A 93 1.83 0.49 -25.23
CA ARG A 93 0.90 1.30 -26.04
C ARG A 93 0.98 0.96 -27.53
N GLU A 94 2.16 0.66 -28.05
CA GLU A 94 2.35 0.25 -29.44
C GLU A 94 1.96 -1.22 -29.68
N GLN A 95 2.27 -2.09 -28.73
CA GLN A 95 2.01 -3.53 -28.87
C GLN A 95 0.53 -3.91 -28.70
N ILE A 96 -0.23 -3.26 -27.80
CA ILE A 96 -1.63 -3.63 -27.53
C ILE A 96 -2.52 -3.53 -28.78
N PRO A 97 -2.53 -2.42 -29.56
CA PRO A 97 -3.31 -2.35 -30.80
C PRO A 97 -2.84 -3.37 -31.85
N ALA A 98 -1.54 -3.64 -31.93
CA ALA A 98 -0.99 -4.63 -32.86
C ALA A 98 -1.43 -6.06 -32.49
N LEU A 99 -1.44 -6.40 -31.21
CA LEU A 99 -1.95 -7.67 -30.69
C LEU A 99 -3.47 -7.79 -30.91
N ALA A 100 -4.22 -6.71 -30.69
CA ALA A 100 -5.67 -6.69 -30.95
C ALA A 100 -5.98 -6.90 -32.43
N LYS A 101 -5.18 -6.34 -33.34
CA LYS A 101 -5.29 -6.57 -34.78
C LYS A 101 -4.96 -8.03 -35.13
N LEU A 102 -3.87 -8.58 -34.60
CA LEU A 102 -3.51 -10.00 -34.83
C LEU A 102 -4.58 -10.96 -34.30
N ALA A 103 -5.19 -10.66 -33.15
CA ALA A 103 -6.31 -11.42 -32.63
C ALA A 103 -7.54 -11.30 -33.55
N ASN A 104 -7.84 -10.11 -34.07
CA ASN A 104 -8.95 -9.96 -35.00
C ASN A 104 -8.72 -10.68 -36.34
N ASP A 105 -7.47 -10.69 -36.83
CA ASP A 105 -7.13 -11.29 -38.12
C ASP A 105 -7.00 -12.82 -38.05
N LYS A 106 -6.59 -13.40 -36.91
CA LYS A 106 -6.39 -14.85 -36.75
C LYS A 106 -7.45 -15.56 -35.91
N LEU A 107 -7.91 -14.95 -34.82
CA LEU A 107 -8.86 -15.57 -33.90
C LEU A 107 -10.31 -15.38 -34.38
N SER A 108 -10.68 -14.19 -34.87
CA SER A 108 -12.05 -13.93 -35.33
C SER A 108 -12.52 -14.88 -36.45
N PRO A 109 -11.72 -15.22 -37.49
CA PRO A 109 -12.16 -16.20 -38.49
C PRO A 109 -12.31 -17.62 -37.93
N TRP A 110 -11.48 -18.02 -36.96
CA TRP A 110 -11.57 -19.34 -36.31
C TRP A 110 -12.78 -19.44 -35.36
N LEU A 111 -13.08 -18.36 -34.63
CA LEU A 111 -14.26 -18.24 -33.77
C LEU A 111 -15.56 -18.17 -34.58
N ASN A 112 -15.54 -17.47 -35.71
CA ASN A 112 -16.67 -17.43 -36.65
C ASN A 112 -17.04 -18.82 -37.18
N GLN A 113 -16.04 -19.70 -37.40
CA GLN A 113 -16.29 -21.09 -37.79
C GLN A 113 -16.98 -21.92 -36.70
N HIS A 114 -16.87 -21.51 -35.42
CA HIS A 114 -17.53 -22.14 -34.27
C HIS A 114 -18.82 -21.40 -33.84
N GLY A 115 -19.32 -20.48 -34.67
CA GLY A 115 -20.57 -19.76 -34.43
C GLY A 115 -20.46 -18.59 -33.43
N VAL A 116 -19.25 -18.19 -33.04
CA VAL A 116 -19.01 -17.05 -32.14
C VAL A 116 -18.50 -15.86 -32.94
N HIS A 117 -19.34 -14.83 -33.09
CA HIS A 117 -18.96 -13.60 -33.76
C HIS A 117 -18.22 -12.65 -32.81
N LEU A 118 -16.88 -12.69 -32.85
CA LEU A 118 -16.02 -11.73 -32.17
C LEU A 118 -15.51 -10.72 -33.20
N GLN A 119 -15.91 -9.45 -33.08
CA GLN A 119 -15.30 -8.35 -33.82
C GLN A 119 -14.67 -7.40 -32.81
N LEU A 120 -13.33 -7.41 -32.76
CA LEU A 120 -12.61 -6.50 -31.89
C LEU A 120 -12.57 -5.13 -32.58
N ASP A 121 -13.21 -4.13 -31.97
CA ASP A 121 -13.09 -2.74 -32.41
C ASP A 121 -11.71 -2.20 -32.05
N THR A 122 -10.76 -2.46 -32.94
CA THR A 122 -9.38 -1.99 -32.83
C THR A 122 -9.28 -0.46 -32.73
N ALA A 123 -10.26 0.30 -33.24
CA ALA A 123 -10.28 1.76 -33.13
C ALA A 123 -10.62 2.21 -31.70
N SER A 124 -11.63 1.61 -31.07
CA SER A 124 -11.96 1.87 -29.66
C SER A 124 -10.85 1.41 -28.71
N ILE A 125 -10.22 0.26 -28.97
CA ILE A 125 -9.07 -0.23 -28.19
C ILE A 125 -7.90 0.74 -28.31
N LYS A 126 -7.59 1.20 -29.53
CA LYS A 126 -6.55 2.21 -29.75
C LYS A 126 -6.90 3.50 -29.00
N ALA A 127 -8.10 4.03 -29.14
CA ALA A 127 -8.53 5.25 -28.44
C ALA A 127 -8.44 5.11 -26.90
N PHE A 128 -8.83 3.95 -26.36
CA PHE A 128 -8.68 3.64 -24.93
C PHE A 128 -7.20 3.64 -24.50
N VAL A 129 -6.34 2.94 -25.24
CA VAL A 129 -4.91 2.85 -24.94
C VAL A 129 -4.25 4.24 -25.01
N LEU A 130 -4.55 5.04 -26.04
CA LEU A 130 -4.00 6.41 -26.16
C LEU A 130 -4.49 7.33 -25.03
N LYS A 131 -5.73 7.13 -24.54
CA LYS A 131 -6.32 7.96 -23.48
C LYS A 131 -5.80 7.62 -22.08
N TYR A 132 -5.57 6.34 -21.79
CA TYR A 132 -5.26 5.87 -20.42
C TYR A 132 -3.80 5.46 -20.21
N LEU A 133 -3.06 5.11 -21.28
CA LEU A 133 -1.63 4.81 -21.24
C LEU A 133 -0.77 5.96 -21.78
N ASP A 134 -1.27 7.20 -21.74
CA ASP A 134 -0.47 8.36 -22.11
C ASP A 134 0.62 8.55 -21.04
N ALA A 135 1.83 8.10 -21.37
CA ALA A 135 2.96 7.97 -20.46
C ALA A 135 3.74 9.28 -20.26
N ASN A 136 3.14 10.42 -20.63
CA ASN A 136 3.78 11.70 -20.40
C ASN A 136 3.78 11.99 -18.91
N LEU A 137 4.88 11.62 -18.27
CA LEU A 137 5.28 12.05 -16.94
C LEU A 137 5.43 13.57 -16.86
N GLU A 138 5.16 14.38 -17.88
CA GLU A 138 5.04 15.84 -17.76
C GLU A 138 3.58 16.27 -17.70
N ASP A 139 2.71 15.58 -18.45
CA ASP A 139 1.27 15.83 -18.44
C ASP A 139 0.60 15.29 -17.18
N TRP A 140 1.09 14.18 -16.61
CA TRP A 140 0.52 13.61 -15.38
C TRP A 140 0.72 14.54 -14.19
N LEU A 141 1.90 15.15 -14.04
CA LEU A 141 2.18 16.09 -12.95
C LEU A 141 1.64 17.47 -13.24
N ALA A 142 1.56 17.89 -14.51
CA ALA A 142 0.76 19.05 -14.87
C ALA A 142 -0.72 18.86 -14.52
N THR A 143 -1.27 17.65 -14.69
CA THR A 143 -2.66 17.30 -14.33
C THR A 143 -2.87 17.25 -12.82
N VAL A 144 -1.94 16.68 -12.07
CA VAL A 144 -1.97 16.71 -10.59
C VAL A 144 -1.86 18.16 -10.09
N LEU A 145 -0.98 18.96 -10.68
CA LEU A 145 -0.75 20.37 -10.31
C LEU A 145 -1.92 21.28 -10.72
N SER A 146 -2.60 21.00 -11.83
CA SER A 146 -3.80 21.73 -12.25
C SER A 146 -5.03 21.32 -11.44
N SER A 147 -5.18 20.03 -11.14
CA SER A 147 -6.23 19.51 -10.23
C SER A 147 -6.10 20.14 -8.84
N ALA A 148 -4.88 20.44 -8.41
CA ALA A 148 -4.63 21.19 -7.20
C ALA A 148 -5.09 22.65 -7.21
N ARG A 149 -4.93 23.32 -8.35
CA ARG A 149 -5.32 24.72 -8.51
C ARG A 149 -6.84 24.84 -8.59
N ILE A 150 -7.51 23.84 -9.15
CA ILE A 150 -8.97 23.81 -9.37
C ILE A 150 -9.71 23.21 -8.16
N GLY A 151 -9.08 22.29 -7.42
CA GLY A 151 -9.59 21.68 -6.21
C GLY A 151 -8.49 21.50 -5.17
N GLY A 152 -8.19 22.54 -4.39
CA GLY A 152 -7.07 22.60 -3.43
C GLY A 152 -6.94 21.43 -2.46
N SER A 153 -7.99 20.62 -2.26
CA SER A 153 -8.01 19.51 -1.31
C SER A 153 -7.01 18.38 -1.62
N PHE A 154 -6.79 18.00 -2.89
CA PHE A 154 -5.94 16.82 -3.18
C PHE A 154 -4.44 17.08 -2.99
N LEU A 155 -3.89 18.19 -3.49
CA LEU A 155 -2.47 18.50 -3.24
C LEU A 155 -2.21 18.89 -1.78
N LEU A 156 -3.13 19.61 -1.12
CA LEU A 156 -2.98 19.87 0.31
C LEU A 156 -2.97 18.55 1.10
N ALA A 157 -3.83 17.59 0.75
CA ALA A 157 -3.80 16.27 1.37
C ALA A 157 -2.51 15.50 1.02
N PHE A 158 -2.02 15.57 -0.22
CA PHE A 158 -0.80 14.88 -0.64
C PHE A 158 0.44 15.45 0.06
N VAL A 159 0.63 16.77 0.03
CA VAL A 159 1.74 17.45 0.72
C VAL A 159 1.61 17.29 2.23
N GLY A 160 0.40 17.42 2.76
CA GLY A 160 0.08 17.16 4.16
C GLY A 160 0.50 15.76 4.56
N ASN A 161 0.13 14.73 3.79
CA ASN A 161 0.53 13.35 4.02
C ASN A 161 2.04 13.13 3.84
N ALA A 162 2.67 13.75 2.85
CA ALA A 162 4.11 13.63 2.62
C ALA A 162 4.95 14.18 3.78
N VAL A 163 4.45 15.21 4.47
CA VAL A 163 5.09 15.75 5.69
C VAL A 163 4.65 15.01 6.95
N LEU A 164 3.36 14.69 7.06
CA LEU A 164 2.79 14.06 8.25
C LEU A 164 3.26 12.60 8.40
N LEU A 165 3.35 11.85 7.31
CA LEU A 165 3.75 10.44 7.33
C LEU A 165 5.12 10.22 7.98
N PRO A 166 6.22 10.89 7.58
CA PRO A 166 7.51 10.72 8.25
C PRO A 166 7.46 11.18 9.71
N VAL A 167 6.80 12.29 10.02
CA VAL A 167 6.66 12.75 11.42
C VAL A 167 5.95 11.71 12.28
N VAL A 168 4.81 11.19 11.82
CA VAL A 168 4.05 10.17 12.55
C VAL A 168 4.85 8.87 12.63
N LEU A 169 5.51 8.46 11.55
CA LEU A 169 6.39 7.29 11.53
C LEU A 169 7.51 7.43 12.56
N PHE A 170 8.19 8.57 12.63
CA PHE A 170 9.21 8.88 13.63
C PHE A 170 8.68 8.64 15.05
N TYR A 171 7.54 9.25 15.40
CA TYR A 171 6.96 9.11 16.72
C TYR A 171 6.55 7.67 17.04
N LEU A 172 5.88 6.98 16.10
CA LEU A 172 5.50 5.58 16.29
C LEU A 172 6.71 4.66 16.44
N LEU A 173 7.77 4.88 15.67
CA LEU A 173 9.00 4.10 15.75
C LEU A 173 9.77 4.39 17.04
N HIS A 174 9.77 5.64 17.49
CA HIS A 174 10.35 6.05 18.77
C HIS A 174 9.60 5.41 19.95
N ASP A 175 8.27 5.50 19.98
CA ASP A 175 7.47 5.01 21.11
C ASP A 175 6.99 3.55 20.96
N TRP A 176 7.42 2.87 19.89
CA TRP A 176 7.02 1.50 19.55
C TRP A 176 7.00 0.51 20.73
N PRO A 177 8.00 0.43 21.62
CA PRO A 177 8.01 -0.56 22.70
C PRO A 177 6.96 -0.25 23.75
N GLY A 178 6.72 1.04 24.03
CA GLY A 178 5.68 1.49 24.94
C GLY A 178 4.28 1.27 24.36
N LEU A 179 4.09 1.59 23.07
CA LEU A 179 2.86 1.30 22.34
C LEU A 179 2.55 -0.20 22.34
N MET A 180 3.55 -1.04 22.07
CA MET A 180 3.37 -2.48 22.02
C MET A 180 3.14 -3.08 23.41
N ALA A 181 3.83 -2.58 24.45
CA ALA A 181 3.57 -2.99 25.83
C ALA A 181 2.13 -2.68 26.28
N ARG A 182 1.59 -1.52 25.89
CA ARG A 182 0.18 -1.16 26.14
C ARG A 182 -0.77 -2.04 25.32
N ALA A 183 -0.46 -2.30 24.05
CA ALA A 183 -1.25 -3.21 23.22
C ALA A 183 -1.31 -4.62 23.84
N TRP A 184 -0.18 -5.14 24.33
CA TRP A 184 -0.11 -6.41 25.06
C TRP A 184 -0.86 -6.39 26.39
N ALA A 185 -0.91 -5.25 27.08
CA ALA A 185 -1.67 -5.11 28.32
C ALA A 185 -3.18 -5.24 28.11
N LEU A 186 -3.69 -4.87 26.92
CA LEU A 186 -5.10 -5.04 26.54
C LEU A 186 -5.46 -6.49 26.22
N VAL A 187 -4.47 -7.35 25.94
CA VAL A 187 -4.71 -8.77 25.67
C VAL A 187 -5.02 -9.50 26.98
N PRO A 188 -6.18 -10.19 27.09
CA PRO A 188 -6.55 -10.96 28.26
C PRO A 188 -5.44 -11.97 28.63
N PRO A 189 -5.10 -12.15 29.92
CA PRO A 189 -4.02 -13.04 30.34
C PRO A 189 -4.13 -14.47 29.76
N ALA A 190 -5.36 -14.98 29.64
CA ALA A 190 -5.65 -16.30 29.08
C ALA A 190 -5.24 -16.48 27.61
N ALA A 191 -5.24 -15.41 26.81
CA ALA A 191 -4.92 -15.46 25.39
C ALA A 191 -3.43 -15.19 25.09
N ARG A 192 -2.65 -14.70 26.06
CA ARG A 192 -1.24 -14.30 25.86
C ARG A 192 -0.36 -15.45 25.38
N LEU A 193 -0.59 -16.67 25.89
CA LEU A 193 0.16 -17.87 25.50
C LEU A 193 -0.10 -18.25 24.02
N HIS A 194 -1.36 -18.17 23.58
CA HIS A 194 -1.74 -18.47 22.20
C HIS A 194 -1.20 -17.44 21.20
N VAL A 195 -1.34 -16.14 21.53
CA VAL A 195 -0.85 -15.06 20.64
C VAL A 195 0.68 -15.07 20.56
N GLY A 196 1.38 -15.29 21.69
CA GLY A 196 2.84 -15.36 21.70
C GLY A 196 3.38 -16.57 20.92
N GLY A 197 2.74 -17.73 21.05
CA GLY A 197 3.10 -18.93 20.28
C GLY A 197 2.98 -18.69 18.78
N PHE A 198 1.83 -18.16 18.33
CA PHE A 198 1.57 -17.88 16.91
C PHE A 198 2.58 -16.88 16.32
N LEU A 199 2.88 -15.78 17.03
CA LEU A 199 3.86 -14.80 16.56
C LEU A 199 5.27 -15.38 16.41
N THR A 200 5.67 -16.25 17.35
CA THR A 200 7.00 -16.90 17.30
C THR A 200 7.10 -17.85 16.10
N GLU A 201 6.01 -18.57 15.80
CA GLU A 201 5.92 -19.45 14.64
C GLU A 201 5.96 -18.66 13.34
N CYS A 202 5.23 -17.54 13.25
CA CYS A 202 5.32 -16.60 12.13
C CYS A 202 6.75 -16.08 11.92
N ASP A 203 7.42 -15.61 12.97
CA ASP A 203 8.81 -15.12 12.88
C ASP A 203 9.78 -16.21 12.40
N THR A 204 9.59 -17.45 12.85
CA THR A 204 10.40 -18.59 12.43
C THR A 204 10.21 -18.91 10.94
N MET A 205 8.96 -18.96 10.48
CA MET A 205 8.63 -19.20 9.08
C MET A 205 9.14 -18.07 8.16
N LEU A 206 8.98 -16.81 8.57
CA LEU A 206 9.50 -15.66 7.84
C LEU A 206 11.03 -15.70 7.75
N GLY A 207 11.70 -16.03 8.86
CA GLY A 207 13.16 -16.14 8.91
C GLY A 207 13.70 -17.24 7.99
N GLN A 208 13.01 -18.38 7.90
CA GLN A 208 13.35 -19.45 6.96
C GLN A 208 13.14 -19.02 5.50
N TYR A 209 12.01 -18.39 5.18
CA TYR A 209 11.72 -17.89 3.84
C TYR A 209 12.75 -16.85 3.37
N LEU A 210 13.08 -15.86 4.22
CA LEU A 210 14.07 -14.83 3.89
C LEU A 210 15.46 -15.43 3.63
N ARG A 211 15.89 -16.42 4.43
CA ARG A 211 17.15 -17.14 4.20
C ARG A 211 17.13 -17.89 2.87
N GLY A 212 16.01 -18.54 2.54
CA GLY A 212 15.81 -19.19 1.24
C GLY A 212 15.92 -18.20 0.08
N GLN A 213 15.21 -17.07 0.17
CA GLN A 213 15.21 -16.05 -0.87
C GLN A 213 16.59 -15.40 -1.05
N LEU A 214 17.32 -15.14 0.03
CA LEU A 214 18.68 -14.62 -0.03
C LEU A 214 19.65 -15.61 -0.68
N LEU A 215 19.52 -16.91 -0.42
CA LEU A 215 20.30 -17.94 -1.09
C LEU A 215 20.00 -18.00 -2.59
N VAL A 216 18.73 -17.88 -2.97
CA VAL A 216 18.31 -17.81 -4.39
C VAL A 216 18.90 -16.57 -5.06
N MET A 217 18.80 -15.40 -4.42
CA MET A 217 19.39 -14.15 -4.92
C MET A 217 20.91 -14.26 -5.09
N LEU A 218 21.62 -14.87 -4.13
CA LEU A 218 23.05 -15.10 -4.21
C LEU A 218 23.42 -16.08 -5.34
N ALA A 219 22.65 -17.15 -5.51
CA ALA A 219 22.86 -18.10 -6.61
C ALA A 219 22.67 -17.45 -7.99
N LEU A 220 21.62 -16.62 -8.14
CA LEU A 220 21.38 -15.82 -9.35
C LEU A 220 22.50 -14.81 -9.59
N ALA A 221 22.96 -14.11 -8.55
CA ALA A 221 24.05 -13.15 -8.64
C ALA A 221 25.42 -13.80 -8.94
N ALA A 222 25.61 -15.08 -8.60
CA ALA A 222 26.80 -15.83 -8.98
C ALA A 222 26.70 -16.42 -10.40
N TYR A 223 25.48 -16.61 -10.90
CA TYR A 223 25.20 -17.13 -12.24
C TYR A 223 25.27 -16.06 -13.33
N TYR A 224 24.74 -14.86 -13.04
CA TYR A 224 24.77 -13.68 -13.92
C TYR A 224 26.06 -12.87 -13.75
#